data_AF-A0A2V9LW65-F1
#
_entry.id   AF-A0A2V9LW65-F1
#
_cell.length_a   1.000
_cell.length_b   1.000
_cell.length_c   1.000
_cell.angle_alpha   90.00
_cell.angle_beta   90.00
_cell.angle_gamma   90.00
#
_symmetry.space_group_name_H-M   'P 1'
#
loop_
_entity.id
_entity.type
_entity.pdbx_description
1 polymer ?
#
loop_
_entity_poly.entity_id
_entity_poly.type
_entity_poly.pdbx_seq_one_letter_code
_entity_poly.pdbx_strand_id
1 'polypeptide(L)'
;MGIPDPEPHDHNNLRYITLARVQTDEGVVGWGECISQFPESAVAVKVIIERGYSPFLVGENAVDGERLWHKMLGRVWWYGPQGIVAFAISAVDMALWDLRGKASGLTHLSDFG
;
A
#
# COMPACT_ATOMS: atom_id res chain seq x y z
N MET A 1 -8.04 5.88 -8.67
CA MET A 1 -9.47 5.84 -9.04
C MET A 1 -9.69 4.45 -9.62
N GLY A 2 -10.38 3.56 -8.92
CA GLY A 2 -10.55 2.16 -9.32
C GLY A 2 -11.66 1.99 -10.37
N ILE A 3 -11.51 1.00 -11.25
CA ILE A 3 -12.55 0.59 -12.21
C ILE A 3 -13.62 -0.18 -11.43
N PRO A 4 -14.92 0.16 -11.55
CA PRO A 4 -15.98 -0.60 -10.90
C PRO A 4 -16.13 -1.97 -11.58
N ASP A 5 -15.80 -3.03 -10.85
CA ASP A 5 -16.05 -4.42 -11.23
C ASP A 5 -17.00 -5.05 -10.18
N PRO A 6 -18.23 -5.44 -10.57
CA PRO A 6 -19.19 -6.03 -9.65
C PRO A 6 -18.76 -7.45 -9.25
N GLU A 7 -18.69 -7.71 -7.95
CA GLU A 7 -18.23 -9.01 -7.46
C GLU A 7 -19.40 -10.01 -7.35
N PRO A 8 -19.37 -11.15 -8.08
CA PRO A 8 -20.47 -12.13 -8.09
C PRO A 8 -20.73 -12.77 -6.72
N HIS A 9 -19.69 -12.89 -5.90
CA HIS A 9 -19.76 -13.52 -4.58
C HIS A 9 -20.16 -12.54 -3.45
N ASP A 10 -20.31 -11.26 -3.77
CA ASP A 10 -20.75 -10.21 -2.84
C ASP A 10 -22.01 -9.52 -3.37
N HIS A 11 -23.00 -10.32 -3.77
CA HIS A 11 -24.30 -9.84 -4.27
C HIS A 11 -24.22 -8.77 -5.39
N ASN A 12 -23.18 -8.82 -6.25
CA ASN A 12 -22.88 -7.82 -7.28
C ASN A 12 -22.62 -6.41 -6.73
N ASN A 13 -22.17 -6.29 -5.48
CA ASN A 13 -21.71 -5.02 -4.91
C ASN A 13 -20.43 -4.54 -5.59
N LEU A 14 -20.24 -3.22 -5.57
CA LEU A 14 -19.01 -2.59 -6.04
C LEU A 14 -17.89 -2.79 -5.02
N ARG A 15 -16.74 -3.30 -5.48
CA ARG A 15 -15.52 -3.35 -4.68
C ARG A 15 -14.73 -2.07 -4.82
N TYR A 16 -14.28 -1.54 -3.69
CA TYR A 16 -13.39 -0.39 -3.65
C TYR A 16 -11.96 -0.84 -3.42
N ILE A 17 -11.08 -0.43 -4.32
CA ILE A 17 -9.63 -0.65 -4.24
C ILE A 17 -8.95 0.69 -3.99
N THR A 18 -7.95 0.69 -3.11
CA THR A 18 -7.05 1.83 -2.90
C THR A 18 -5.69 1.51 -3.50
N LEU A 19 -5.17 2.43 -4.31
CA LEU A 19 -3.83 2.37 -4.88
C LEU A 19 -2.90 3.32 -4.13
N ALA A 20 -1.74 2.82 -3.73
CA ALA A 20 -0.65 3.60 -3.15
C ALA A 20 0.49 3.71 -4.16
N ARG A 21 1.08 4.91 -4.27
CA ARG A 21 2.24 5.19 -5.10
C ARG A 21 3.36 5.73 -4.24
N VAL A 22 4.52 5.07 -4.28
CA VAL A 22 5.76 5.55 -3.66
C VAL A 22 6.75 5.88 -4.76
N GLN A 23 7.41 7.02 -4.65
CA GLN A 23 8.38 7.49 -5.63
C GLN A 23 9.66 7.94 -4.93
N THR A 24 10.81 7.52 -5.45
CA THR A 24 12.12 7.99 -5.00
C THR A 24 12.51 9.29 -5.70
N ASP A 25 13.49 9.99 -5.14
CA ASP A 25 14.17 11.13 -5.74
C ASP A 25 14.88 10.80 -7.06
N GLU A 26 15.32 9.55 -7.22
CA GLU A 26 15.87 9.00 -8.47
C GLU A 26 14.78 8.68 -9.53
N GLY A 27 13.50 8.91 -9.21
CA GLY A 27 12.39 8.72 -10.13
C GLY A 27 11.87 7.28 -10.24
N VAL A 28 12.34 6.35 -9.41
CA VAL A 28 11.80 4.98 -9.35
C VAL A 28 10.43 5.01 -8.68
N VAL A 29 9.44 4.38 -9.30
CA VAL A 29 8.06 4.36 -8.82
C VAL A 29 7.62 2.94 -8.50
N GLY A 30 7.17 2.76 -7.26
CA GLY A 30 6.47 1.57 -6.78
C GLY A 30 4.97 1.79 -6.63
N TRP A 31 4.19 0.76 -6.95
CA TRP A 31 2.74 0.71 -6.80
C TRP A 31 2.34 -0.44 -5.89
N GLY A 32 1.41 -0.15 -5.00
CA GLY A 32 0.76 -1.14 -4.16
C GLY A 32 -0.74 -0.93 -4.15
N GLU A 33 -1.46 -1.96 -3.77
CA GLU A 33 -2.92 -1.94 -3.72
C GLU A 33 -3.44 -2.59 -2.45
N CYS A 34 -4.66 -2.23 -2.08
CA CYS A 34 -5.43 -2.99 -1.11
C CYS A 34 -6.91 -2.95 -1.47
N ILE A 35 -7.60 -4.05 -1.19
CA ILE A 35 -9.06 -4.10 -1.26
C ILE A 35 -9.61 -3.42 -0.01
N SER A 36 -10.01 -2.16 -0.13
CA SER A 36 -10.65 -1.37 0.92
C SER A 36 -12.12 -1.76 1.19
N GLN A 37 -12.72 -2.56 0.29
CA GLN A 37 -14.09 -3.07 0.33
C GLN A 37 -15.18 -2.00 0.15
N PHE A 38 -15.20 -0.97 1.00
CA PHE A 38 -16.25 0.06 1.05
C PHE A 38 -15.72 1.46 0.72
N PRO A 39 -16.57 2.40 0.25
CA PRO A 39 -16.14 3.73 -0.14
C PRO A 39 -15.55 4.54 1.04
N GLU A 40 -16.17 4.48 2.22
CA GLU A 40 -15.69 5.14 3.43
C GLU A 40 -14.36 4.57 3.92
N SER A 41 -14.17 3.25 3.78
CA SER A 41 -12.92 2.57 4.08
C SER A 41 -11.82 3.03 3.12
N ALA A 42 -12.10 3.16 1.82
CA ALA A 42 -11.14 3.67 0.84
C ALA A 42 -10.69 5.11 1.17
N VAL A 43 -11.62 5.97 1.59
CA VAL A 43 -11.31 7.34 2.05
C VAL A 43 -10.43 7.30 3.31
N ALA A 44 -10.77 6.45 4.28
CA ALA A 44 -10.01 6.31 5.51
C ALA A 44 -8.58 5.78 5.25
N VAL A 45 -8.43 4.76 4.40
CA VAL A 45 -7.12 4.24 3.97
C VAL A 45 -6.28 5.35 3.34
N LYS A 46 -6.85 6.10 2.39
CA LYS A 46 -6.16 7.25 1.78
C LYS A 46 -5.67 8.25 2.82
N VAL A 47 -6.53 8.63 3.77
CA VAL A 47 -6.19 9.59 4.83
C VAL A 47 -5.08 9.05 5.73
N ILE A 48 -5.11 7.77 6.09
CA ILE A 48 -4.06 7.13 6.88
C ILE A 48 -2.72 7.15 6.13
N ILE A 49 -2.71 6.86 4.83
CA ILE A 49 -1.48 6.90 4.04
C ILE A 49 -0.95 8.35 3.95
N GLU A 50 -1.78 9.30 3.51
CA GLU A 50 -1.35 10.68 3.24
C GLU A 50 -1.03 11.47 4.51
N ARG A 51 -1.80 11.28 5.58
CA ARG A 51 -1.68 12.08 6.82
C ARG A 51 -1.12 11.30 7.99
N GLY A 52 -1.34 9.99 8.00
CA GLY A 52 -0.82 9.10 9.04
C GLY A 52 0.64 8.74 8.78
N TYR A 53 0.96 8.25 7.59
CA TYR A 53 2.27 7.63 7.29
C TYR A 53 3.24 8.53 6.52
N SER A 54 2.79 9.21 5.46
CA SER A 54 3.64 10.05 4.62
C SER A 54 4.54 11.02 5.41
N PRO A 55 4.06 11.72 6.48
CA PRO A 55 4.89 12.66 7.21
C PRO A 55 6.16 12.08 7.85
N PHE A 56 6.21 10.77 8.10
CA PHE A 56 7.41 10.12 8.67
C PHE A 56 8.06 9.10 7.73
N LEU A 57 7.47 8.81 6.57
CA LEU A 57 8.06 7.92 5.56
C LEU A 57 8.81 8.70 4.48
N VAL A 58 8.39 9.93 4.17
CA VAL A 58 9.10 10.77 3.18
C VAL A 58 10.49 11.11 3.69
N GLY A 59 11.50 10.94 2.83
CA GLY A 59 12.91 11.15 3.15
C GLY A 59 13.60 9.93 3.77
N GLU A 60 12.87 8.85 4.04
CA GLU A 60 13.46 7.59 4.48
C GLU A 60 13.98 6.76 3.31
N ASN A 61 14.93 5.86 3.60
CA ASN A 61 15.41 4.89 2.64
C ASN A 61 14.32 3.86 2.29
N ALA A 62 13.78 3.93 1.07
CA ALA A 62 12.70 3.09 0.59
C ALA A 62 13.08 1.61 0.39
N VAL A 63 14.38 1.27 0.30
CA VAL A 63 14.80 -0.15 0.18
C VAL A 63 14.74 -0.89 1.52
N ASP A 64 14.69 -0.18 2.65
CA ASP A 64 14.59 -0.76 3.99
C ASP A 64 13.13 -1.08 4.36
N GLY A 65 12.42 -1.80 3.49
CA GLY A 65 10.97 -2.03 3.59
C GLY A 65 10.51 -2.59 4.95
N GLU A 66 11.21 -3.59 5.50
CA GLU A 66 10.89 -4.18 6.80
C GLU A 66 10.98 -3.18 7.96
N ARG A 67 11.99 -2.31 7.94
CA ARG A 67 12.15 -1.24 8.94
C ARG A 67 11.00 -0.24 8.82
N LEU A 68 10.62 0.14 7.60
CA LEU A 68 9.49 1.04 7.36
C LEU A 68 8.15 0.42 7.77
N TRP A 69 7.97 -0.88 7.53
CA TRP A 69 6.82 -1.64 8.00
C TRP A 69 6.71 -1.62 9.53
N HIS A 70 7.81 -1.91 10.24
CA HIS A 70 7.85 -1.78 11.70
C HIS A 70 7.59 -0.35 12.19
N LYS A 71 8.09 0.66 11.47
CA LYS A 71 7.83 2.08 11.77
C LYS A 71 6.34 2.41 11.65
N MET A 72 5.66 1.91 10.61
CA MET A 72 4.21 2.04 10.46
C MET A 72 3.44 1.33 11.57
N LEU A 73 3.82 0.10 11.93
CA LEU A 73 3.22 -0.62 13.06
C LEU A 73 3.38 0.13 14.39
N GLY A 74 4.57 0.66 14.64
CA GLY A 74 4.86 1.44 15.84
C GLY A 74 4.02 2.72 15.92
N ARG A 75 3.68 3.33 14.78
CA ARG A 75 2.82 4.53 14.75
C ARG A 75 1.40 4.25 15.26
N VAL A 76 0.88 3.06 15.00
CA VAL A 76 -0.53 2.70 15.18
C VAL A 76 -0.81 1.94 16.48
N TRP A 77 0.18 1.88 17.38
CA TRP A 77 0.14 1.07 18.61
C TRP A 77 -1.11 1.31 19.48
N TRP A 78 -1.65 2.52 19.49
CA TRP A 78 -2.81 2.88 20.33
C TRP A 78 -4.12 2.25 19.86
N TYR A 79 -4.34 2.19 18.54
CA TYR A 79 -5.57 1.67 17.94
C TYR A 79 -5.37 0.34 17.20
N GLY A 80 -4.15 -0.19 17.23
CA GLY A 80 -3.79 -1.51 16.74
C GLY A 80 -3.56 -1.56 15.22
N PRO A 81 -2.86 -2.62 14.74
CA PRO A 81 -2.49 -2.77 13.34
C PRO A 81 -3.55 -3.50 12.50
N GLN A 82 -4.83 -3.44 12.90
CA GLN A 82 -5.91 -4.26 12.33
C GLN A 82 -6.92 -3.41 11.55
N GLY A 83 -7.77 -4.07 10.77
CA GLY A 83 -8.83 -3.41 10.00
C GLY A 83 -8.29 -2.44 8.96
N ILE A 84 -8.88 -1.24 8.88
CA ILE A 84 -8.54 -0.20 7.89
C ILE A 84 -7.05 0.17 7.93
N VAL A 85 -6.44 0.14 9.12
CA VAL A 85 -5.02 0.42 9.31
C VAL A 85 -4.15 -0.62 8.62
N ALA A 86 -4.53 -1.91 8.71
CA ALA A 86 -3.84 -3.00 8.03
C ALA A 86 -3.87 -2.81 6.52
N PHE A 87 -5.01 -2.38 5.96
CA PHE A 87 -5.14 -2.10 4.52
C PHE A 87 -4.16 -1.02 4.07
N ALA A 88 -4.04 0.07 4.85
CA ALA A 88 -3.08 1.13 4.56
C ALA A 88 -1.62 0.63 4.64
N ILE A 89 -1.28 -0.20 5.63
CA ILE A 89 0.06 -0.79 5.75
C ILE A 89 0.35 -1.69 4.55
N SER A 90 -0.59 -2.57 4.18
CA SER A 90 -0.44 -3.48 3.03
C SER A 90 -0.23 -2.73 1.73
N ALA A 91 -1.01 -1.68 1.45
CA ALA A 91 -0.86 -0.90 0.23
C ALA A 91 0.51 -0.21 0.15
N VAL A 92 1.03 0.32 1.26
CA VAL A 92 2.36 0.94 1.30
C VAL A 92 3.47 -0.10 1.20
N ASP A 93 3.34 -1.23 1.91
CA ASP A 93 4.33 -2.31 1.89
C ASP A 93 4.48 -2.92 0.49
N MET A 94 3.38 -3.18 -0.20
CA MET A 94 3.40 -3.63 -1.60
C MET A 94 4.08 -2.63 -2.52
N ALA A 95 3.83 -1.32 -2.34
CA ALA A 95 4.49 -0.28 -3.12
C ALA A 95 6.01 -0.24 -2.88
N LEU A 96 6.45 -0.48 -1.63
CA LEU A 96 7.88 -0.57 -1.30
C LEU A 96 8.52 -1.82 -1.90
N TRP A 97 7.81 -2.96 -1.93
CA TRP A 97 8.27 -4.19 -2.59
C TRP A 97 8.42 -4.02 -4.10
N ASP A 98 7.42 -3.43 -4.77
CA ASP A 98 7.48 -3.15 -6.21
C ASP A 98 8.64 -2.20 -6.55
N LEU A 99 8.80 -1.13 -5.76
CA LEU A 99 9.94 -0.20 -5.88
C LEU A 99 11.28 -0.92 -5.70
N ARG A 100 11.42 -1.77 -4.68
CA ARG A 100 12.64 -2.54 -4.41
C ARG A 100 12.98 -3.47 -5.57
N GLY A 101 12.00 -4.17 -6.14
CA GLY A 101 12.21 -5.03 -7.31
C GLY A 101 12.78 -4.25 -8.49
N LYS A 102 12.20 -3.08 -8.77
CA LYS A 102 12.64 -2.17 -9.85
C LYS A 102 14.02 -1.58 -9.59
N ALA A 103 14.30 -1.13 -8.37
CA ALA A 103 15.58 -0.52 -8.00
C ALA A 103 16.74 -1.53 -8.01
N SER A 104 16.47 -2.80 -7.68
CA SER A 104 17.50 -3.85 -7.62
C SER A 104 17.72 -4.58 -8.94
N GLY A 105 16.91 -4.30 -9.98
CA GLY A 105 16.93 -5.08 -11.22
C GLY A 105 16.48 -6.55 -11.03
N LEU A 106 15.95 -6.90 -9.86
CA LEU A 106 15.44 -8.24 -9.52
C LEU A 106 14.04 -8.50 -10.08
N THR A 107 13.43 -7.54 -10.79
CA THR A 107 12.22 -7.77 -11.59
C THR A 107 12.56 -8.61 -12.83
N HIS A 108 12.95 -9.87 -12.61
CA HIS A 108 13.06 -10.90 -13.64
C HIS A 108 12.26 -12.11 -13.16
N LEU A 109 11.06 -12.28 -13.73
CA LEU A 109 10.33 -13.53 -13.62
C LEU A 109 11.03 -14.53 -14.54
N SER A 110 11.90 -15.37 -13.99
CA SER A 110 12.74 -16.28 -14.80
C SER A 110 12.01 -17.56 -15.21
N ASP A 111 10.99 -17.99 -14.47
CA ASP A 111 10.11 -19.10 -14.81
C ASP A 111 8.73 -18.92 -14.17
N PHE A 112 7.68 -19.18 -14.95
CA PHE A 112 6.30 -19.33 -14.49
C PHE A 112 5.77 -20.61 -15.14
N GLY A 113 5.60 -21.67 -14.37
CA GLY A 113 5.17 -23.00 -14.83
C GLY A 113 4.20 -23.62 -13.85
#